data_AF-A0A3D1PAE7-F1
#
_entry.id   AF-A0A3D1PAE7-F1
#
_cell.length_a   1.000
_cell.length_b   1.000
_cell.length_c   1.000
_cell.angle_alpha   90.00
_cell.angle_beta   90.00
_cell.angle_gamma   90.00
#
_symmetry.space_group_name_H-M   'P 1'
#
loop_
_entity.id
_entity.type
_entity.pdbx_description
1 polymer ?
#
loop_
_entity_poly.entity_id
_entity_poly.type
_entity_poly.pdbx_seq_one_letter_code
_entity_poly.pdbx_strand_id
1 'polypeptide(L)' 'MFGQTTVGTGGISSASSRVFRYEVVGLRQNEENDKNNYEIRRSGSVFVTVPYNRMNEEMQRITRMGG' A
#
# COMPACT_ATOMS: atom_id res chain seq x y z
N MET A 1 -6.73 -2.78 22.25
CA MET A 1 -5.32 -3.23 22.30
C MET A 1 -4.87 -3.55 20.88
N PHE A 2 -3.94 -2.78 20.31
CA PHE A 2 -3.00 -3.23 19.28
C PHE A 2 -1.80 -2.27 19.30
N GLY A 3 -0.63 -2.80 19.65
CA GLY A 3 0.53 -2.03 20.09
C GLY A 3 1.21 -1.22 18.98
N GLN A 4 1.42 0.05 19.26
CA GLN A 4 2.29 0.93 18.49
C GLN A 4 3.73 0.74 18.99
N THR A 5 4.48 -0.13 18.35
CA THR A 5 5.93 -0.28 18.59
C THR A 5 6.65 0.89 17.92
N THR A 6 7.01 1.90 18.73
CA THR A 6 7.95 2.95 18.33
C THR A 6 9.37 2.36 18.32
N VAL A 7 9.92 2.11 17.14
CA VAL A 7 11.33 1.74 16.94
C VAL A 7 12.10 2.93 16.37
N GLY A 8 13.10 3.39 17.12
CA GLY A 8 14.30 4.04 16.59
C GLY A 8 14.24 5.56 16.41
N THR A 9 14.99 6.25 17.26
CA THR A 9 15.25 7.70 17.30
C THR A 9 16.09 8.18 16.10
N GLY A 10 15.56 8.09 14.89
CA GLY A 10 16.20 8.53 13.65
C GLY A 10 15.29 9.42 12.81
N GLY A 11 15.16 10.70 13.19
CA GLY A 11 14.61 11.76 12.33
C GLY A 11 13.19 11.53 11.80
N ILE A 12 12.18 11.58 12.67
CA ILE A 12 10.78 11.67 12.21
C ILE A 12 10.58 13.09 11.66
N SER A 13 10.86 13.30 10.38
CA SER A 13 10.38 14.50 9.69
C SER A 13 8.85 14.50 9.78
N SER A 14 8.22 15.66 9.98
CA SER A 14 6.75 15.77 9.99
C SER A 14 6.10 15.31 8.67
N ALA A 15 6.89 15.16 7.61
CA ALA A 15 6.51 14.50 6.37
C ALA A 15 6.48 12.96 6.49
N SER A 16 7.40 12.35 7.24
CA SER A 16 7.46 10.90 7.46
C SER A 16 6.28 10.35 8.27
N SER A 17 5.59 11.18 9.05
CA SER A 17 4.35 10.79 9.76
C SER A 17 3.09 10.88 8.90
N ARG A 18 3.19 11.35 7.64
CA ARG A 18 2.04 11.48 6.75
C ARG A 18 1.67 10.13 6.17
N VAL A 19 0.37 9.88 6.10
CA VAL A 19 -0.21 8.67 5.52
C VAL A 19 -1.19 9.10 4.43
N PHE A 20 -1.11 8.43 3.28
CA PHE A 20 -1.93 8.70 2.11
C PHE A 20 -2.78 7.49 1.78
N ARG A 21 -3.99 7.71 1.25
CA ARG A 21 -4.88 6.64 0.79
C ARG A 21 -4.99 6.69 -0.73
N TYR A 22 -4.47 5.67 -1.38
CA TYR A 22 -4.59 5.48 -2.82
C TYR A 22 -5.85 4.69 -3.14
N GLU A 23 -6.57 5.12 -4.16
CA GLU A 23 -7.63 4.34 -4.79
C GLU A 23 -7.08 3.75 -6.09
N VAL A 24 -7.00 2.42 -6.13
CA VAL A 24 -6.51 1.67 -7.28
C VAL A 24 -7.71 1.02 -7.96
N VAL A 25 -7.90 1.33 -9.23
CA VAL A 25 -9.02 0.83 -10.06
C VAL A 25 -8.48 -0.04 -11.19
N GLY A 26 -9.28 -1.03 -11.62
CA GLY A 26 -8.93 -1.85 -12.78
C GLY A 26 -7.84 -2.91 -12.53
N LEU A 27 -7.51 -3.19 -11.26
CA LEU A 27 -6.67 -4.34 -10.92
C LEU A 27 -7.32 -5.63 -11.44
N ARG A 28 -6.58 -6.38 -12.23
CA ARG A 28 -6.97 -7.69 -12.74
C ARG A 28 -6.20 -8.78 -12.01
N GLN A 29 -6.80 -9.97 -11.94
CA GLN A 29 -6.08 -11.14 -11.44
C GLN A 29 -4.88 -11.42 -12.37
N ASN A 30 -3.69 -11.50 -11.78
CA ASN A 30 -2.43 -11.81 -12.45
C ASN A 30 -1.53 -12.57 -11.46
N GLU A 31 -0.40 -13.11 -11.92
CA GLU A 31 0.51 -13.92 -11.10
C GLU A 31 1.01 -13.21 -9.82
N GLU A 32 1.13 -11.88 -9.84
CA GLU A 32 1.50 -11.10 -8.65
C GLU A 32 0.33 -10.93 -7.67
N ASN A 33 -0.88 -10.76 -8.16
CA ASN A 33 -2.10 -10.66 -7.33
C ASN A 33 -2.57 -12.02 -6.82
N ASP A 34 -2.27 -13.11 -7.53
CA ASP A 34 -2.53 -14.50 -7.12
C ASP A 34 -1.75 -14.92 -5.88
N LYS A 35 -0.65 -14.22 -5.56
CA LYS A 35 0.12 -14.43 -4.32
C LYS A 35 -0.61 -13.90 -3.08
N ASN A 36 -1.60 -13.02 -3.26
CA ASN A 36 -2.40 -12.54 -2.14
C ASN A 36 -3.41 -13.61 -1.75
N ASN A 37 -3.61 -13.83 -0.46
CA ASN A 37 -4.57 -14.80 0.07
C ASN A 37 -6.04 -14.32 -0.07
N TYR A 38 -6.30 -13.36 -0.96
CA TYR A 38 -7.61 -12.78 -1.20
C TYR A 38 -7.78 -12.46 -2.68
N GLU A 39 -8.96 -12.75 -3.22
CA GLU A 39 -9.28 -12.47 -4.62
C GLU A 39 -9.52 -10.98 -4.86
N ILE A 40 -9.06 -10.48 -6.00
CA ILE A 40 -9.38 -9.12 -6.44
C ILE A 40 -10.78 -9.14 -7.08
N ARG A 41 -11.70 -8.35 -6.50
CA ARG A 41 -13.05 -8.21 -7.04
C ARG A 41 -13.01 -7.51 -8.39
N ARG A 42 -13.54 -8.15 -9.43
CA ARG A 42 -13.55 -7.70 -10.84
C ARG A 42 -14.15 -6.30 -11.10
N SER A 43 -14.87 -5.73 -10.14
CA SER A 43 -15.57 -4.43 -10.27
C SER A 43 -15.35 -3.49 -9.08
N GLY A 44 -14.38 -3.77 -8.20
CA GLY A 44 -14.14 -2.98 -6.98
C GLY A 44 -12.88 -2.12 -7.05
N SER A 45 -12.94 -0.91 -6.46
CA SER A 45 -11.74 -0.13 -6.13
C SER A 45 -11.01 -0.76 -4.94
N VAL A 46 -9.68 -0.81 -5.00
CA VAL A 46 -8.82 -1.24 -3.89
C VAL A 46 -8.22 -0.02 -3.22
N PHE A 47 -8.41 0.10 -1.91
CA PHE A 47 -7.87 1.21 -1.14
C PHE A 47 -6.60 0.78 -0.40
N VAL A 48 -5.48 1.44 -0.71
CA VAL A 48 -4.18 1.16 -0.10
C VAL A 48 -3.74 2.34 0.75
N THR A 49 -3.43 2.08 2.01
CA THR A 49 -2.97 3.11 2.96
C THR A 49 -1.45 3.04 3.06
N VAL A 50 -0.78 4.12 2.67
CA VAL A 50 0.67 4.14 2.44
C VAL A 50 1.32 5.27 3.24
N PRO A 51 2.30 4.97 4.10
CA PRO A 51 3.08 6.00 4.77
C PRO A 51 4.06 6.67 3.79
N TYR A 52 4.38 7.94 4.00
CA TYR A 52 5.19 8.75 3.09
C TYR A 52 6.53 8.09 2.72
N ASN A 53 7.20 7.45 3.70
CA ASN A 53 8.48 6.77 3.50
C ASN A 53 8.42 5.58 2.52
N ARG A 54 7.24 5.01 2.26
CA ARG A 54 7.04 3.87 1.36
C ARG A 54 6.25 4.21 0.10
N MET A 55 5.98 5.50 -0.15
CA MET A 55 5.18 5.91 -1.32
C MET A 55 5.75 5.39 -2.64
N ASN A 56 7.07 5.51 -2.86
CA ASN A 56 7.68 5.04 -4.10
C ASN A 56 7.61 3.52 -4.26
N GLU A 57 7.84 2.77 -3.19
CA GLU A 57 7.80 1.30 -3.20
C GLU A 57 6.39 0.78 -3.48
N GLU A 58 5.39 1.36 -2.82
CA GLU A 58 3.98 0.98 -3.03
C GLU A 58 3.49 1.37 -4.42
N MET A 59 3.85 2.54 -4.94
CA MET A 59 3.52 2.92 -6.32
C MET A 59 4.12 1.95 -7.36
N GLN A 60 5.37 1.54 -7.17
CA GLN A 60 6.00 0.54 -8.04
C GLN A 60 5.33 -0.84 -7.92
N ARG A 61 4.91 -1.22 -6.71
CA ARG A 61 4.15 -2.47 -6.49
C ARG A 61 2.80 -2.44 -7.21
N ILE A 62 2.03 -1.37 -7.02
CA ILE A 62 0.75 -1.10 -7.69
C ILE A 62 0.92 -1.22 -9.22
N THR A 63 1.93 -0.56 -9.77
CA THR A 63 2.25 -0.65 -11.20
C THR A 63 2.54 -2.09 -11.66
N ARG A 64 3.30 -2.88 -10.88
CA ARG A 64 3.57 -4.31 -11.19
C ARG A 64 2.31 -5.17 -11.12
N MET A 65 1.37 -4.82 -10.25
CA MET A 65 0.07 -5.48 -10.12
C MET A 65 -0.89 -5.14 -11.28
N GLY A 66 -0.51 -4.20 -12.16
CA GLY A 66 -1.24 -3.90 -13.38
C GLY A 66 -2.31 -2.82 -13.25
N GLY A 67 -2.20 -1.95 -12.24
CA GLY A 67 -3.04 -0.76 -12.06
C GLY A 67 -2.57 0.02 -10.86
#